data_AF-A0A1J8Q520-F1
#
_entry.id   AF-A0A1J8Q520-F1
#
_cell.length_a   1.000
_cell.length_b   1.000
_cell.length_c   1.000
_cell.angle_alpha   90.00
_cell.angle_beta   90.00
_cell.angle_gamma   90.00
#
_symmetry.space_group_name_H-M   'P 1'
#
loop_
_entity.id
_entity.type
_entity.pdbx_description
1 polymer ?
#
loop_
_entity_poly.entity_id
_entity_poly.type
_entity_poly.pdbx_seq_one_letter_code
_entity_poly.pdbx_strand_id
1 'polypeptide(L)'
;MEIFLSKEIDSFTFVLMPFSSGFDDVYKLGIKAAAKVHEVRAERLDEQLFGEGMLDRIYRQIDVADFIIADLSDRNANVFYELGYAHAKDKICILLTKDASDIPFDLKHKRHIVYGDSITYLRDELSKNIAWAKSEAKARKEHKISVTTKAPTGDLTTSKHTAEAIITFTFDLHNKTDRVSPEISAMYLYTGNVWKVIHDSKECPHSGADIEPFKYRYFILPPVPKIGRNGWAQVKIKASRTIAKAWEGDEIKDEYNIGGRGVLRLETADGNYDHEFDFNLELQEIPF
;
A
#
# COMPACT_ATOMS: atom_id res chain seq x y z
N MET A 1 -6.32 -32.08 -24.77
CA MET A 1 -6.12 -30.70 -25.26
C MET A 1 -5.99 -29.84 -24.02
N GLU A 2 -4.76 -29.66 -23.53
CA GLU A 2 -4.48 -28.86 -22.34
C GLU A 2 -4.79 -27.40 -22.64
N ILE A 3 -5.70 -26.82 -21.86
CA ILE A 3 -6.01 -25.40 -21.87
C ILE A 3 -4.80 -24.72 -21.22
N PHE A 4 -3.94 -24.10 -22.03
CA PHE A 4 -2.92 -23.17 -21.54
C PHE A 4 -3.64 -21.97 -20.91
N LEU A 5 -3.84 -22.02 -19.59
CA LEU A 5 -4.10 -20.84 -18.78
C LEU A 5 -2.96 -19.84 -19.06
N SER A 6 -3.31 -18.68 -19.60
CA SER A 6 -2.38 -17.56 -19.75
C SER A 6 -1.83 -17.23 -18.36
N LYS A 7 -0.55 -17.50 -18.12
CA LYS A 7 0.16 -17.04 -16.92
C LYS A 7 -0.02 -15.52 -16.81
N GLU A 8 -0.69 -15.06 -15.76
CA GLU A 8 -0.83 -13.63 -15.47
C GLU A 8 0.56 -13.01 -15.28
N ILE A 9 0.82 -11.92 -15.99
CA ILE A 9 2.04 -11.15 -15.80
C ILE A 9 1.85 -10.27 -14.56
N ASP A 10 2.47 -10.68 -13.45
CA ASP A 10 2.29 -10.09 -12.11
C ASP A 10 3.16 -8.84 -11.85
N SER A 11 4.06 -8.47 -12.76
CA SER A 11 4.94 -7.32 -12.55
C SER A 11 5.27 -6.56 -13.82
N PHE A 12 5.35 -5.24 -13.70
CA PHE A 12 5.60 -4.29 -14.78
C PHE A 12 6.86 -3.46 -14.50
N THR A 13 7.75 -3.37 -15.48
CA THR A 13 8.87 -2.44 -15.47
C THR A 13 8.83 -1.52 -16.68
N PHE A 14 9.06 -0.24 -16.42
CA PHE A 14 9.21 0.76 -17.47
C PHE A 14 10.68 0.99 -17.76
N VAL A 15 11.03 0.96 -19.05
CA VAL A 15 12.40 1.03 -19.53
C VAL A 15 12.68 2.43 -20.07
N LEU A 16 13.55 3.16 -19.37
CA LEU A 16 14.04 4.47 -19.75
C LEU A 16 15.34 4.28 -20.53
N MET A 17 15.35 4.60 -21.81
CA MET A 17 16.53 4.39 -22.64
C MET A 17 16.53 5.27 -23.89
N PRO A 18 17.70 5.53 -24.51
CA PRO A 18 17.76 6.22 -25.78
C PRO A 18 16.97 5.48 -26.87
N PHE A 19 16.25 6.22 -27.71
CA PHE A 19 15.45 5.67 -28.83
C PHE A 19 16.26 5.41 -30.11
N SER A 20 17.58 5.63 -30.11
CA SER A 20 18.39 5.39 -31.30
C SER A 20 18.45 3.88 -31.60
N SER A 21 18.48 3.52 -32.89
CA SER A 21 18.45 2.13 -33.35
C SER A 21 19.60 1.27 -32.79
N GLY A 22 20.71 1.89 -32.40
CA GLY A 22 21.84 1.23 -31.74
C GLY A 22 21.53 0.60 -30.38
N PHE A 23 20.33 0.85 -29.83
CA PHE A 23 19.87 0.23 -28.58
C PHE A 23 18.77 -0.81 -28.77
N ASP A 24 18.34 -1.11 -30.00
CA ASP A 24 17.25 -2.07 -30.22
C ASP A 24 17.64 -3.49 -29.79
N ASP A 25 18.88 -3.91 -30.01
CA ASP A 25 19.36 -5.22 -29.57
C ASP A 25 19.56 -5.27 -28.05
N VAL A 26 20.07 -4.18 -27.46
CA VAL A 26 20.17 -4.02 -26.00
C VAL A 26 18.79 -4.20 -25.36
N TYR A 27 17.77 -3.58 -25.96
CA TYR A 27 16.39 -3.68 -25.49
C TYR A 27 15.79 -5.07 -25.69
N LYS A 28 15.79 -5.58 -26.93
CA LYS A 28 15.08 -6.82 -27.30
C LYS A 28 15.78 -8.06 -26.77
N LEU A 29 17.10 -8.14 -26.94
CA LEU A 29 17.90 -9.34 -26.64
C LEU A 29 18.50 -9.29 -25.22
N GLY A 30 18.70 -8.10 -24.66
CA GLY A 30 19.14 -7.90 -23.28
C GLY A 30 17.96 -7.77 -22.33
N ILE A 31 17.32 -6.59 -22.33
CA ILE A 31 16.33 -6.18 -21.33
C ILE A 31 15.07 -7.04 -21.37
N LYS A 32 14.40 -7.14 -22.52
CA LYS A 32 13.17 -7.95 -22.68
C LYS A 32 13.42 -9.43 -22.45
N ALA A 33 14.54 -9.96 -22.92
CA ALA A 33 14.90 -11.35 -22.70
C ALA A 33 15.09 -11.66 -21.20
N ALA A 34 15.81 -10.79 -20.47
CA ALA A 34 15.97 -10.93 -19.02
C ALA A 34 14.63 -10.81 -18.28
N ALA A 35 13.80 -9.82 -18.63
CA ALA A 35 12.49 -9.61 -18.01
C ALA A 35 11.53 -10.79 -18.23
N LYS A 36 11.55 -11.38 -19.43
CA LYS A 36 10.71 -12.54 -19.79
C LYS A 36 11.00 -13.76 -18.92
N VAL A 37 12.26 -13.99 -18.52
CA VAL A 37 12.63 -15.10 -17.62
C VAL A 37 11.95 -14.99 -16.26
N HIS A 38 11.70 -13.75 -15.80
CA HIS A 38 11.08 -13.47 -14.50
C HIS A 38 9.60 -13.10 -14.60
N GLU A 39 8.98 -13.31 -15.76
CA GLU A 39 7.57 -13.01 -16.00
C GLU A 39 7.25 -11.53 -15.70
N VAL A 40 8.17 -10.63 -16.06
CA VAL A 40 8.00 -9.19 -15.94
C VAL A 40 7.70 -8.60 -17.32
N ARG A 41 6.64 -7.80 -17.42
CA ARG A 41 6.35 -7.00 -18.61
C ARG A 41 7.30 -5.80 -18.63
N ALA A 42 8.22 -5.77 -19.60
CA ALA A 42 9.14 -4.67 -19.82
C ALA A 42 8.74 -3.86 -21.05
N GLU A 43 8.44 -2.57 -20.88
CA GLU A 43 7.98 -1.71 -21.98
C GLU A 43 8.82 -0.44 -22.09
N ARG A 44 9.04 -0.03 -23.34
CA ARG A 44 9.66 1.23 -23.74
C ARG A 44 8.58 2.08 -24.40
N LEU A 45 8.70 3.40 -24.27
CA LEU A 45 7.65 4.35 -24.66
C LEU A 45 7.20 4.24 -26.14
N ASP A 46 8.13 3.93 -27.04
CA ASP A 46 7.90 3.86 -28.50
C ASP A 46 7.12 2.62 -28.96
N GLU A 47 6.95 1.61 -28.10
CA GLU A 47 6.10 0.45 -28.39
C GLU A 47 4.60 0.72 -28.21
N GLN A 48 4.22 1.91 -27.73
CA GLN A 48 2.82 2.25 -27.51
C GLN A 48 2.36 3.43 -28.38
N LEU A 49 1.38 3.19 -29.27
CA LEU A 49 0.84 4.12 -30.28
C LEU A 49 0.55 5.55 -29.74
N PHE A 50 0.87 6.56 -30.56
CA PHE A 50 0.85 7.99 -30.27
C PHE A 50 -0.58 8.57 -30.24
N GLY A 51 -0.97 9.23 -29.15
CA GLY A 51 -2.29 9.86 -29.01
C GLY A 51 -2.46 10.82 -27.82
N GLU A 52 -1.69 10.65 -26.74
CA GLU A 52 -1.64 11.57 -25.59
C GLU A 52 -0.31 12.37 -25.56
N GLY A 53 -0.27 13.47 -24.80
CA GLY A 53 0.97 14.23 -24.55
C GLY A 53 2.07 13.31 -24.00
N MET A 54 3.21 13.27 -24.69
CA MET A 54 4.28 12.30 -24.46
C MET A 54 4.79 12.25 -23.00
N LEU A 55 4.87 13.42 -22.34
CA LEU A 55 5.36 13.54 -20.96
C LEU A 55 4.39 12.98 -19.92
N ASP A 56 3.09 13.30 -20.01
CA ASP A 56 2.09 12.80 -19.05
C ASP A 56 2.02 11.27 -19.08
N ARG A 57 2.18 10.69 -20.27
CA ARG A 57 2.26 9.23 -20.43
C ARG A 57 3.49 8.65 -19.74
N ILE A 58 4.68 9.26 -19.93
CA ILE A 58 5.89 8.83 -19.24
C ILE A 58 5.69 8.85 -17.72
N TYR A 59 5.13 9.92 -17.17
CA TYR A 59 4.85 10.01 -15.73
C TYR A 59 3.90 8.92 -15.26
N ARG A 60 2.81 8.68 -16.01
CA ARG A 60 1.88 7.58 -15.72
C ARG A 60 2.58 6.22 -15.76
N GLN A 61 3.42 5.96 -16.76
CA GLN A 61 4.16 4.70 -16.87
C GLN A 61 5.15 4.52 -15.71
N ILE A 62 5.86 5.57 -15.31
CA ILE A 62 6.73 5.54 -14.13
C ILE A 62 5.91 5.29 -12.87
N ASP A 63 4.77 5.94 -12.72
CA ASP A 63 3.89 5.81 -11.55
C ASP A 63 3.33 4.39 -11.40
N VAL A 64 2.96 3.72 -12.48
CA VAL A 64 2.42 2.35 -12.43
C VAL A 64 3.50 1.25 -12.48
N ALA A 65 4.74 1.58 -12.82
CA ALA A 65 5.86 0.62 -12.82
C ALA A 65 6.22 0.16 -11.40
N ASP A 66 6.45 -1.15 -11.25
CA ASP A 66 6.93 -1.76 -10.00
C ASP A 66 8.39 -1.39 -9.72
N PHE A 67 9.17 -1.28 -10.79
CA PHE A 67 10.54 -0.81 -10.79
C PHE A 67 10.92 -0.29 -12.18
N ILE A 68 12.01 0.45 -12.24
CA ILE A 68 12.52 1.09 -13.45
C ILE A 68 13.83 0.43 -13.88
N ILE A 69 14.03 0.26 -15.18
CA ILE A 69 15.32 -0.04 -15.78
C ILE A 69 15.74 1.19 -16.60
N ALA A 70 16.88 1.79 -16.28
CA ALA A 70 17.35 3.01 -16.94
C ALA A 70 18.72 2.80 -17.58
N ASP A 71 18.85 2.99 -18.90
CA ASP A 71 20.12 2.96 -19.62
C ASP A 71 20.69 4.38 -19.79
N LEU A 72 21.79 4.64 -19.09
CA LEU A 72 22.42 5.95 -18.98
C LEU A 72 23.49 6.20 -20.04
N SER A 73 23.68 5.26 -20.97
CA SER A 73 24.68 5.38 -22.04
C SER A 73 24.46 6.64 -22.87
N ASP A 74 25.55 7.19 -23.41
CA ASP A 74 25.58 8.43 -24.21
C ASP A 74 25.07 9.67 -23.45
N ARG A 75 24.90 9.56 -22.14
CA ARG A 75 24.45 10.62 -21.24
C ARG A 75 23.14 11.30 -21.69
N ASN A 76 22.18 10.51 -22.14
CA ASN A 76 20.93 11.05 -22.66
C ASN A 76 20.16 11.89 -21.62
N ALA A 77 19.98 13.18 -21.90
CA ALA A 77 19.34 14.12 -20.97
C ALA A 77 17.90 13.75 -20.60
N ASN A 78 17.14 13.16 -21.54
CA ASN A 78 15.75 12.75 -21.28
C ASN A 78 15.72 11.57 -20.29
N VAL A 79 16.59 10.57 -20.48
CA VAL A 79 16.67 9.43 -19.56
C VAL A 79 17.04 9.89 -18.15
N PHE A 80 17.95 10.86 -18.00
CA PHE A 80 18.27 11.43 -16.68
C PHE A 80 17.11 12.19 -16.06
N TYR A 81 16.36 12.94 -16.86
CA TYR A 81 15.17 13.65 -16.39
C TYR A 81 14.11 12.67 -15.85
N GLU A 82 13.82 11.63 -16.63
CA GLU A 82 12.87 10.58 -16.27
C GLU A 82 13.33 9.77 -15.04
N LEU A 83 14.64 9.46 -14.96
CA LEU A 83 15.23 8.81 -13.79
C LEU A 83 15.13 9.70 -12.55
N GLY A 84 15.34 11.01 -12.68
CA GLY A 84 15.14 11.98 -11.60
C GLY A 84 13.71 11.95 -11.07
N TYR A 85 12.72 11.93 -11.96
CA TYR A 85 11.31 11.78 -11.59
C TYR A 85 11.02 10.44 -10.90
N ALA A 86 11.57 9.34 -11.42
CA ALA A 86 11.44 8.02 -10.81
C ALA A 86 12.04 7.97 -9.39
N HIS A 87 13.20 8.61 -9.17
CA HIS A 87 13.80 8.74 -7.85
C HIS A 87 12.93 9.57 -6.91
N ALA A 88 12.33 10.68 -7.38
CA ALA A 88 11.41 11.48 -6.58
C ALA A 88 10.17 10.70 -6.13
N LYS A 89 9.77 9.68 -6.91
CA LYS A 89 8.69 8.74 -6.61
C LYS A 89 9.12 7.51 -5.81
N ASP A 90 10.36 7.49 -5.29
CA ASP A 90 10.97 6.38 -4.55
C ASP A 90 10.92 5.02 -5.31
N LYS A 91 10.97 5.06 -6.64
CA LYS A 91 10.98 3.84 -7.45
C LYS A 91 12.31 3.11 -7.32
N ILE A 92 12.26 1.77 -7.27
CA ILE A 92 13.45 0.93 -7.42
C ILE A 92 13.98 1.14 -8.83
N CYS A 93 15.24 1.56 -8.97
CA CYS A 93 15.85 1.82 -10.28
C CYS A 93 17.07 0.91 -10.47
N ILE A 94 17.06 0.11 -11.53
CA ILE A 94 18.21 -0.66 -12.01
C ILE A 94 18.90 0.18 -13.08
N LEU A 95 20.15 0.57 -12.84
CA LEU A 95 20.91 1.42 -13.75
C LEU A 95 21.78 0.56 -14.68
N LEU A 96 21.75 0.85 -15.98
CA LEU A 96 22.57 0.24 -17.02
C LEU A 96 23.45 1.31 -17.67
N THR A 97 24.62 0.91 -18.15
CA THR A 97 25.45 1.75 -19.00
C THR A 97 26.40 0.91 -19.84
N LYS A 98 26.77 1.38 -21.03
CA LYS A 98 27.90 0.85 -21.80
C LYS A 98 29.22 1.18 -21.14
N ASP A 99 29.36 2.41 -20.64
CA ASP A 99 30.57 2.93 -20.01
C ASP A 99 30.26 3.56 -18.65
N ALA A 100 31.05 3.21 -17.63
CA ALA A 100 30.97 3.81 -16.31
C ALA A 100 31.24 5.33 -16.32
N SER A 101 31.92 5.84 -17.35
CA SER A 101 32.16 7.27 -17.55
C SER A 101 30.88 8.07 -17.84
N ASP A 102 29.80 7.42 -18.27
CA ASP A 102 28.51 8.07 -18.53
C ASP A 102 27.69 8.32 -17.26
N ILE A 103 28.05 7.67 -16.15
CA ILE A 103 27.33 7.83 -14.88
C ILE A 103 27.80 9.11 -14.17
N PRO A 104 26.88 10.05 -13.88
CA PRO A 104 27.18 11.25 -13.08
C PRO A 104 27.74 10.86 -11.71
N PHE A 105 28.62 11.69 -11.16
CA PHE A 105 29.28 11.42 -9.88
C PHE A 105 28.31 11.01 -8.76
N ASP A 106 27.17 11.70 -8.65
CA ASP A 106 26.14 11.43 -7.65
C ASP A 106 25.44 10.07 -7.81
N LEU A 107 25.52 9.45 -8.99
CA LEU A 107 24.92 8.13 -9.25
C LEU A 107 25.95 7.00 -9.21
N LYS A 108 27.26 7.29 -9.19
CA LYS A 108 28.31 6.25 -9.22
C LYS A 108 28.28 5.29 -8.04
N HIS A 109 27.82 5.76 -6.88
CA HIS A 109 27.68 4.93 -5.67
C HIS A 109 26.43 4.04 -5.70
N LYS A 110 25.50 4.28 -6.64
CA LYS A 110 24.35 3.41 -6.87
C LYS A 110 24.80 2.20 -7.67
N ARG A 111 24.19 1.05 -7.40
CA ARG A 111 24.45 -0.18 -8.16
C ARG A 111 24.06 0.03 -9.61
N HIS A 112 24.98 -0.28 -10.52
CA HIS A 112 24.79 -0.17 -11.95
C HIS A 112 25.46 -1.35 -12.68
N ILE A 113 24.96 -1.69 -13.85
CA ILE A 113 25.52 -2.74 -14.72
C ILE A 113 26.27 -2.04 -15.85
N VAL A 114 27.59 -2.21 -15.89
CA VAL A 114 28.44 -1.76 -17.01
C VAL A 114 28.56 -2.90 -18.00
N TYR A 115 27.84 -2.85 -19.11
CA TYR A 115 27.73 -3.99 -20.03
C TYR A 115 28.64 -3.91 -21.26
N GLY A 116 29.25 -2.76 -21.54
CA GLY A 116 30.04 -2.55 -22.76
C GLY A 116 29.24 -2.93 -24.00
N ASP A 117 29.76 -3.87 -24.79
CA ASP A 117 29.08 -4.40 -25.98
C ASP A 117 28.51 -5.82 -25.77
N SER A 118 28.55 -6.36 -24.55
CA SER A 118 28.14 -7.73 -24.27
C SER A 118 26.68 -7.83 -23.83
N ILE A 119 25.79 -8.09 -24.80
CA ILE A 119 24.36 -8.34 -24.54
C ILE A 119 24.15 -9.56 -23.64
N THR A 120 24.96 -10.62 -23.80
CA THR A 120 24.89 -11.81 -22.95
C THR A 120 25.17 -11.46 -21.49
N TYR A 121 26.24 -10.69 -21.24
CA TYR A 121 26.57 -10.23 -19.89
C TYR A 121 25.46 -9.33 -19.32
N LEU A 122 24.96 -8.37 -20.12
CA LEU A 122 23.83 -7.53 -19.74
C LEU A 122 22.65 -8.39 -19.29
N ARG A 123 22.22 -9.34 -20.12
CA ARG A 123 21.05 -10.18 -19.85
C ARG A 123 21.22 -10.98 -18.56
N ASP A 124 22.39 -11.59 -18.36
CA ASP A 124 22.63 -12.48 -17.23
C ASP A 124 22.72 -11.70 -15.90
N GLU A 125 23.38 -10.55 -15.89
CA GLU A 125 23.41 -9.67 -14.71
C GLU A 125 22.06 -8.99 -14.45
N LEU A 126 21.39 -8.52 -15.50
CA LEU A 126 20.09 -7.89 -15.38
C LEU A 126 19.03 -8.87 -14.88
N SER A 127 19.10 -10.14 -15.29
CA SER A 127 18.24 -11.20 -14.76
C SER A 127 18.31 -11.31 -13.23
N LYS A 128 19.52 -11.29 -12.64
CA LYS A 128 19.69 -11.29 -11.18
C LYS A 128 19.10 -10.04 -10.52
N ASN A 129 19.27 -8.89 -11.14
CA ASN A 129 18.76 -7.61 -10.63
C ASN A 129 17.24 -7.51 -10.75
N ILE A 130 16.63 -8.06 -11.81
CA ILE A 130 15.17 -8.13 -11.99
C ILE A 130 14.55 -9.03 -10.92
N ALA A 131 15.15 -10.20 -10.64
CA ALA A 131 14.67 -11.08 -9.57
C ALA A 131 14.63 -10.35 -8.21
N TRP A 132 15.72 -9.65 -7.88
CA TRP A 132 15.80 -8.84 -6.67
C TRP A 132 14.77 -7.70 -6.67
N ALA A 133 14.69 -6.92 -7.75
CA ALA A 133 13.80 -5.76 -7.84
C ALA A 133 12.31 -6.18 -7.79
N LYS A 134 11.95 -7.31 -8.42
CA LYS A 134 10.59 -7.89 -8.34
C LYS A 134 10.25 -8.27 -6.90
N SER A 135 11.16 -8.98 -6.23
CA SER A 135 10.98 -9.36 -4.81
C SER A 135 10.84 -8.14 -3.90
N GLU A 136 11.71 -7.15 -4.06
CA GLU A 136 11.70 -5.89 -3.30
C GLU A 136 10.43 -5.08 -3.58
N ALA A 137 10.00 -4.97 -4.84
CA ALA A 137 8.75 -4.28 -5.20
C ALA A 137 7.53 -4.96 -4.59
N LYS A 138 7.48 -6.30 -4.61
CA LYS A 138 6.43 -7.08 -3.96
C LYS A 138 6.44 -6.89 -2.44
N ALA A 139 7.61 -6.98 -1.81
CA ALA A 139 7.75 -6.73 -0.37
C ALA A 139 7.29 -5.32 0.01
N ARG A 140 7.63 -4.31 -0.79
CA ARG A 140 7.14 -2.94 -0.62
C ARG A 140 5.61 -2.87 -0.75
N LYS A 141 4.96 -3.62 -1.64
CA LYS A 141 3.50 -3.65 -1.71
C LYS A 141 2.86 -4.31 -0.48
N GLU A 142 3.45 -5.39 0.01
CA GLU A 142 2.85 -6.26 1.04
C GLU A 142 3.10 -5.80 2.49
N HIS A 143 4.18 -5.06 2.80
CA HIS A 143 4.68 -4.92 4.18
C HIS A 143 4.58 -3.51 4.83
N LYS A 144 3.71 -2.62 4.37
CA LYS A 144 3.83 -1.20 4.78
C LYS A 144 3.33 -0.88 6.19
N ILE A 145 2.18 -1.40 6.63
CA ILE A 145 1.71 -1.34 8.03
C ILE A 145 0.80 -2.55 8.27
N SER A 146 1.08 -3.37 9.27
CA SER A 146 0.15 -4.43 9.71
C SER A 146 -0.66 -3.96 10.89
N VAL A 147 -1.97 -4.15 10.86
CA VAL A 147 -2.87 -3.83 11.97
C VAL A 147 -3.26 -5.10 12.69
N THR A 148 -3.31 -5.06 14.02
CA THR A 148 -3.82 -6.15 14.85
C THR A 148 -4.91 -5.59 15.76
N THR A 149 -6.06 -6.26 15.83
CA THR A 149 -7.12 -5.92 16.81
C THR A 149 -6.89 -6.70 18.09
N LYS A 150 -6.80 -6.02 19.24
CA LYS A 150 -6.82 -6.68 20.55
C LYS A 150 -8.24 -7.11 20.88
N ALA A 151 -8.38 -8.13 21.74
CA ALA A 151 -9.67 -8.50 22.31
C ALA A 151 -10.34 -7.24 22.89
N PRO A 152 -11.51 -6.84 22.37
CA PRO A 152 -12.18 -5.65 22.87
C PRO A 152 -12.67 -5.89 24.29
N THR A 153 -12.85 -4.82 25.03
CA THR A 153 -13.51 -4.85 26.34
C THR A 153 -14.80 -4.06 26.24
N GLY A 154 -15.79 -4.37 27.06
CA GLY A 154 -17.01 -3.58 27.08
C GLY A 154 -17.69 -3.58 28.43
N ASP A 155 -18.47 -2.53 28.62
CA ASP A 155 -19.26 -2.27 29.82
C ASP A 155 -20.72 -2.06 29.41
N LEU A 156 -21.65 -2.45 30.29
CA LEU A 156 -23.06 -2.12 30.16
C LEU A 156 -23.41 -0.97 31.09
N THR A 157 -24.06 0.06 30.57
CA THR A 157 -24.69 1.11 31.39
C THR A 157 -26.19 1.03 31.22
N THR A 158 -26.91 0.70 32.29
CA THR A 158 -28.36 0.59 32.25
C THR A 158 -29.04 1.79 32.91
N SER A 159 -30.30 2.00 32.55
CA SER A 159 -31.23 2.89 33.22
C SER A 159 -32.61 2.24 33.20
N LYS A 160 -33.60 2.86 33.85
CA LYS A 160 -35.00 2.40 33.77
C LYS A 160 -35.56 2.29 32.34
N HIS A 161 -34.95 2.98 31.37
CA HIS A 161 -35.49 3.09 30.02
C HIS A 161 -34.57 2.57 28.93
N THR A 162 -33.27 2.40 29.22
CA THR A 162 -32.28 2.10 28.17
C THR A 162 -31.14 1.24 28.69
N ALA A 163 -30.63 0.37 27.82
CA ALA A 163 -29.32 -0.24 27.98
C ALA A 163 -28.36 0.33 26.93
N GLU A 164 -27.26 0.93 27.37
CA GLU A 164 -26.18 1.44 26.52
C GLU A 164 -24.97 0.51 26.60
N ALA A 165 -24.58 -0.02 25.45
CA ALA A 165 -23.34 -0.77 25.30
C ALA A 165 -22.19 0.21 25.08
N ILE A 166 -21.10 0.02 25.81
CA ILE A 166 -19.87 0.79 25.65
C ILE A 166 -18.75 -0.21 25.37
N ILE A 167 -18.12 -0.13 24.20
CA ILE A 167 -17.05 -1.05 23.79
C ILE A 167 -15.78 -0.26 23.52
N THR A 168 -14.67 -0.73 24.06
CA THR A 168 -13.33 -0.21 23.78
C THR A 168 -12.61 -1.14 22.81
N PHE A 169 -12.34 -0.64 21.61
CA PHE A 169 -11.50 -1.29 20.61
C PHE A 169 -10.08 -0.74 20.69
N THR A 170 -9.08 -1.63 20.64
CA THR A 170 -7.67 -1.25 20.59
C THR A 170 -7.01 -1.92 19.41
N PHE A 171 -6.38 -1.13 18.55
CA PHE A 171 -5.67 -1.60 17.37
C PHE A 171 -4.19 -1.22 17.47
N ASP A 172 -3.31 -2.21 17.31
CA ASP A 172 -1.87 -2.00 17.21
C ASP A 172 -1.47 -1.94 15.73
N LEU A 173 -0.84 -0.83 15.34
CA LEU A 173 -0.29 -0.61 14.01
C LEU A 173 1.21 -0.89 14.08
N HIS A 174 1.70 -1.87 13.32
CA HIS A 174 3.11 -2.24 13.28
C HIS A 174 3.71 -1.96 11.91
N ASN A 175 4.83 -1.24 11.90
CA ASN A 175 5.71 -1.20 10.74
C ASN A 175 6.77 -2.30 10.92
N LYS A 176 6.61 -3.40 10.18
CA LYS A 176 7.54 -4.54 10.24
C LYS A 176 8.74 -4.40 9.29
N THR A 177 8.95 -3.20 8.74
CA THR A 177 10.04 -2.93 7.80
C THR A 177 11.22 -2.23 8.48
N ASP A 178 12.38 -2.31 7.84
CA ASP A 178 13.58 -1.56 8.20
C ASP A 178 13.55 -0.10 7.70
N ARG A 179 12.41 0.37 7.17
CA ARG A 179 12.19 1.74 6.68
C ARG A 179 11.11 2.44 7.50
N VAL A 180 11.00 3.75 7.35
CA VAL A 180 9.88 4.50 7.94
C VAL A 180 8.63 4.22 7.10
N SER A 181 7.46 4.08 7.74
CA SER A 181 6.22 3.82 7.02
C SER A 181 5.87 4.98 6.07
N PRO A 182 5.03 4.72 5.06
CA PRO A 182 4.29 5.77 4.38
C PRO A 182 3.56 6.66 5.38
N GLU A 183 3.28 7.90 4.98
CA GLU A 183 2.47 8.81 5.78
C GLU A 183 1.04 8.29 5.88
N ILE A 184 0.53 8.18 7.10
CA ILE A 184 -0.88 7.88 7.41
C ILE A 184 -1.60 9.22 7.45
N SER A 185 -2.32 9.53 6.38
CA SER A 185 -3.04 10.80 6.23
C SER A 185 -4.38 10.80 6.97
N ALA A 186 -5.05 9.65 7.03
CA ALA A 186 -6.31 9.48 7.75
C ALA A 186 -6.53 8.02 8.15
N MET A 187 -7.43 7.82 9.12
CA MET A 187 -7.97 6.50 9.45
C MET A 187 -9.49 6.55 9.42
N TYR A 188 -10.12 5.46 8.95
CA TYR A 188 -11.58 5.35 8.91
C TYR A 188 -12.03 4.03 9.51
N LEU A 189 -12.96 4.10 10.45
CA LEU A 189 -13.66 2.93 10.99
C LEU A 189 -14.98 2.77 10.24
N TYR A 190 -15.22 1.60 9.65
CA TYR A 190 -16.46 1.25 8.98
C TYR A 190 -17.31 0.34 9.86
N THR A 191 -18.60 0.66 9.96
CA THR A 191 -19.56 -0.11 10.76
C THR A 191 -20.89 -0.28 10.04
N GLY A 192 -21.58 -1.38 10.33
CA GLY A 192 -22.94 -1.63 9.80
C GLY A 192 -24.03 -0.85 10.54
N ASN A 193 -23.88 -0.65 11.85
CA ASN A 193 -24.79 0.13 12.68
C ASN A 193 -24.20 1.50 13.01
N VAL A 194 -25.05 2.47 13.36
CA VAL A 194 -24.58 3.75 13.89
C VAL A 194 -24.07 3.58 15.32
N TRP A 195 -22.98 4.26 15.64
CA TRP A 195 -22.32 4.29 16.93
C TRP A 195 -21.93 5.73 17.26
N LYS A 196 -21.91 6.07 18.54
CA LYS A 196 -21.14 7.21 19.02
C LYS A 196 -19.71 6.76 19.20
N VAL A 197 -18.79 7.31 18.41
CA VAL A 197 -17.38 6.90 18.42
C VAL A 197 -16.53 8.01 19.02
N ILE A 198 -15.73 7.69 20.03
CA ILE A 198 -14.85 8.62 20.74
C ILE A 198 -13.41 8.13 20.61
N HIS A 199 -12.53 9.04 20.18
CA HIS A 199 -11.09 8.84 20.12
C HIS A 199 -10.41 10.08 20.72
N ASP A 200 -9.41 9.89 21.59
CA ASP A 200 -8.70 10.98 22.28
C ASP A 200 -9.63 12.04 22.89
N SER A 201 -10.67 11.57 23.58
CA SER A 201 -11.70 12.39 24.25
C SER A 201 -12.54 13.28 23.31
N LYS A 202 -12.44 13.08 22.00
CA LYS A 202 -13.25 13.78 21.00
C LYS A 202 -14.16 12.80 20.27
N GLU A 203 -15.37 13.26 19.96
CA GLU A 203 -16.29 12.49 19.13
C GLU A 203 -15.82 12.51 17.68
N CYS A 204 -15.74 11.33 17.07
CA CYS A 204 -15.34 11.15 15.69
C CYS A 204 -16.52 11.48 14.76
N PRO A 205 -16.38 12.43 13.83
CA PRO A 205 -17.43 12.72 12.86
C PRO A 205 -17.60 11.53 11.91
N HIS A 206 -18.81 11.33 11.41
CA HIS A 206 -19.14 10.21 10.54
C HIS A 206 -19.98 10.61 9.34
N SER A 207 -19.96 9.78 8.30
CA SER A 207 -20.75 9.92 7.07
C SER A 207 -21.17 8.54 6.56
N GLY A 208 -21.86 8.50 5.41
CA GLY A 208 -22.16 7.24 4.73
C GLY A 208 -20.88 6.51 4.30
N ALA A 209 -20.86 5.20 4.46
CA ALA A 209 -19.76 4.36 3.99
C ALA A 209 -19.73 4.25 2.46
N ASP A 210 -18.53 4.11 1.92
CA ASP A 210 -18.21 3.86 0.50
C ASP A 210 -17.79 2.39 0.25
N ILE A 211 -17.95 1.52 1.25
CA ILE A 211 -17.64 0.09 1.19
C ILE A 211 -18.86 -0.69 1.66
N GLU A 212 -19.43 -1.51 0.78
CA GLU A 212 -20.48 -2.47 1.15
C GLU A 212 -19.91 -3.63 1.98
N PRO A 213 -20.65 -4.20 2.96
CA PRO A 213 -22.03 -3.90 3.35
C PRO A 213 -22.13 -2.85 4.48
N PHE A 214 -21.06 -2.07 4.72
CA PHE A 214 -21.04 -1.10 5.80
C PHE A 214 -21.90 0.12 5.45
N LYS A 215 -22.48 0.77 6.46
CA LYS A 215 -23.38 1.92 6.28
C LYS A 215 -22.77 3.23 6.75
N TYR A 216 -21.84 3.14 7.71
CA TYR A 216 -21.24 4.30 8.35
C TYR A 216 -19.72 4.21 8.29
N ARG A 217 -19.06 5.35 8.07
CA ARG A 217 -17.62 5.51 8.23
C ARG A 217 -17.31 6.67 9.17
N TYR A 218 -16.43 6.45 10.13
CA TYR A 218 -16.01 7.44 11.14
C TYR A 218 -14.60 7.88 10.85
N PHE A 219 -14.37 9.18 10.80
CA PHE A 219 -13.02 9.73 10.67
C PHE A 219 -12.29 9.67 12.01
N ILE A 220 -11.12 9.06 12.00
CA ILE A 220 -10.25 8.89 13.16
C ILE A 220 -8.90 9.53 12.82
N LEU A 221 -8.42 10.38 13.73
CA LEU A 221 -7.08 10.94 13.60
C LEU A 221 -6.05 9.82 13.82
N PRO A 222 -5.02 9.71 12.98
CA PRO A 222 -3.97 8.73 13.18
C PRO A 222 -3.16 9.07 14.45
N PRO A 223 -2.74 8.08 15.25
CA PRO A 223 -1.98 8.32 16.48
C PRO A 223 -0.58 8.90 16.19
N VAL A 224 -0.03 8.61 15.01
CA VAL A 224 1.21 9.17 14.47
C VAL A 224 1.08 9.30 12.95
N PRO A 225 1.69 10.32 12.32
CA PRO A 225 1.65 10.46 10.86
C PRO A 225 2.54 9.42 10.16
N LYS A 226 3.59 8.91 10.81
CA LYS A 226 4.49 7.87 10.30
C LYS A 226 4.94 6.98 11.44
N ILE A 227 5.13 5.69 11.15
CA ILE A 227 5.65 4.71 12.10
C ILE A 227 7.11 4.45 11.75
N GLY A 228 8.01 4.61 12.73
CA GLY A 228 9.45 4.37 12.55
C GLY A 228 9.78 2.93 12.14
N ARG A 229 11.06 2.71 11.79
CA ARG A 229 11.61 1.39 11.41
C ARG A 229 11.39 0.38 12.53
N ASN A 230 10.80 -0.78 12.22
CA ASN A 230 10.39 -1.79 13.21
C ASN A 230 9.54 -1.22 14.36
N GLY A 231 8.92 -0.07 14.13
CA GLY A 231 8.17 0.67 15.12
C GLY A 231 6.72 0.22 15.20
N TRP A 232 6.02 0.74 16.19
CA TRP A 232 4.59 0.51 16.34
C TRP A 232 3.90 1.75 16.91
N ALA A 233 2.60 1.84 16.68
CA ALA A 233 1.70 2.82 17.28
C ALA A 233 0.41 2.10 17.68
N GLN A 234 -0.40 2.74 18.51
CA GLN A 234 -1.69 2.18 18.94
C GLN A 234 -2.77 3.23 18.83
N VAL A 235 -3.94 2.79 18.38
CA VAL A 235 -5.16 3.59 18.41
C VAL A 235 -6.16 2.90 19.33
N LYS A 236 -6.78 3.68 20.20
CA LYS A 236 -7.85 3.23 21.09
C LYS A 236 -9.10 4.03 20.82
N ILE A 237 -10.22 3.34 20.68
CA ILE A 237 -11.51 3.90 20.30
C ILE A 237 -12.57 3.38 21.25
N LYS A 238 -13.37 4.28 21.80
CA LYS A 238 -14.53 3.95 22.62
C LYS A 238 -15.80 4.16 21.78
N ALA A 239 -16.52 3.09 21.49
CA ALA A 239 -17.77 3.12 20.73
C ALA A 239 -18.95 2.82 21.63
N SER A 240 -19.99 3.64 21.62
CA SER A 240 -21.22 3.37 22.36
C SER A 240 -22.47 3.42 21.50
N ARG A 241 -23.49 2.62 21.88
CA ARG A 241 -24.83 2.69 21.30
C ARG A 241 -25.87 2.13 22.25
N THR A 242 -27.09 2.63 22.15
CA THR A 242 -28.24 2.02 22.82
C THR A 242 -28.58 0.68 22.16
N ILE A 243 -28.63 -0.38 22.95
CA ILE A 243 -28.92 -1.75 22.49
C ILE A 243 -30.30 -2.25 22.89
N ALA A 244 -30.90 -1.67 23.92
CA ALA A 244 -32.29 -1.93 24.31
C ALA A 244 -32.96 -0.64 24.79
N LYS A 245 -34.26 -0.54 24.56
CA LYS A 245 -35.13 0.51 25.08
C LYS A 245 -36.37 -0.16 25.67
N ALA A 246 -36.76 0.22 26.87
CA ALA A 246 -37.95 -0.28 27.54
C ALA A 246 -39.11 0.70 27.37
N TRP A 247 -40.29 0.19 27.01
CA TRP A 247 -41.57 0.90 27.02
C TRP A 247 -42.49 0.24 28.06
N GLU A 248 -43.54 0.93 28.52
CA GLU A 248 -44.36 0.53 29.68
C GLU A 248 -44.54 -0.99 29.88
N GLY A 249 -43.91 -1.52 30.95
CA GLY A 249 -43.94 -2.94 31.32
C GLY A 249 -42.71 -3.75 30.91
N ASP A 250 -41.83 -3.22 30.05
CA ASP A 250 -40.57 -3.87 29.66
C ASP A 250 -39.51 -3.74 30.77
N GLU A 251 -38.78 -4.82 31.03
CA GLU A 251 -37.61 -4.82 31.90
C GLU A 251 -36.32 -4.77 31.08
N ILE A 252 -35.39 -3.89 31.49
CA ILE A 252 -34.02 -3.87 30.98
C ILE A 252 -33.25 -5.01 31.67
N LYS A 253 -32.62 -5.87 30.87
CA LYS A 253 -31.75 -6.94 31.37
C LYS A 253 -30.44 -6.38 31.91
N ASP A 254 -29.83 -7.11 32.83
CA ASP A 254 -28.51 -6.79 33.38
C ASP A 254 -27.36 -7.32 32.50
N GLU A 255 -27.67 -8.13 31.48
CA GLU A 255 -26.72 -8.75 30.56
C GLU A 255 -27.21 -8.71 29.11
N TYR A 256 -26.30 -8.40 28.19
CA TYR A 256 -26.52 -8.47 26.74
C TYR A 256 -25.32 -9.00 25.98
N ASN A 257 -25.59 -9.83 24.98
CA ASN A 257 -24.61 -10.20 23.98
C ASN A 257 -24.59 -9.19 22.83
N ILE A 258 -23.40 -8.76 22.42
CA ILE A 258 -23.20 -7.88 21.29
C ILE A 258 -22.05 -8.36 20.42
N GLY A 259 -22.33 -8.50 19.13
CA GLY A 259 -21.32 -8.84 18.15
C GLY A 259 -21.47 -8.01 16.89
N GLY A 260 -20.42 -8.04 16.08
CA GLY A 260 -20.38 -7.32 14.83
C GLY A 260 -19.07 -7.52 14.08
N ARG A 261 -19.01 -6.88 12.91
CA ARG A 261 -17.81 -6.78 12.08
C ARG A 261 -17.55 -5.32 11.76
N GLY A 262 -16.31 -4.98 11.53
CA GLY A 262 -15.86 -3.66 11.11
C GLY A 262 -14.64 -3.74 10.22
N VAL A 263 -14.33 -2.61 9.58
CA VAL A 263 -13.06 -2.40 8.87
C VAL A 263 -12.40 -1.18 9.46
N LEU A 264 -11.12 -1.28 9.79
CA LEU A 264 -10.27 -0.12 10.03
C LEU A 264 -9.40 0.11 8.79
N ARG A 265 -9.71 1.17 8.04
CA ARG A 265 -8.91 1.61 6.88
C ARG A 265 -7.85 2.61 7.32
N LEU A 266 -6.62 2.39 6.90
CA LEU A 266 -5.54 3.38 6.94
C LEU A 266 -5.40 3.94 5.53
N GLU A 267 -5.57 5.24 5.39
CA GLU A 267 -5.29 5.96 4.15
C GLU A 267 -3.84 6.47 4.22
N THR A 268 -2.99 5.96 3.33
CA THR A 268 -1.59 6.36 3.26
C THR A 268 -1.24 6.98 1.92
N ALA A 269 -0.07 7.64 1.86
CA ALA A 269 0.44 8.28 0.65
C ALA A 269 0.61 7.33 -0.57
N ASP A 270 0.55 6.02 -0.36
CA ASP A 270 0.75 4.98 -1.37
C ASP A 270 -0.39 3.96 -1.47
N GLY A 271 -1.51 4.18 -0.78
CA GLY A 271 -2.71 3.37 -0.93
C GLY A 271 -3.58 3.31 0.32
N ASN A 272 -4.66 2.53 0.22
CA ASN A 272 -5.51 2.22 1.36
C ASN A 272 -5.20 0.82 1.89
N TYR A 273 -5.10 0.69 3.21
CA TYR A 273 -4.90 -0.58 3.90
C TYR A 273 -6.10 -0.88 4.80
N ASP A 274 -6.85 -1.92 4.45
CA ASP A 274 -8.06 -2.31 5.16
C ASP A 274 -7.78 -3.46 6.11
N HIS A 275 -8.07 -3.25 7.38
CA HIS A 275 -8.02 -4.27 8.41
C HIS A 275 -9.43 -4.66 8.83
N GLU A 276 -9.88 -5.83 8.39
CA GLU A 276 -11.13 -6.43 8.84
C GLU A 276 -10.99 -6.99 10.26
N PHE A 277 -12.03 -6.79 11.06
CA PHE A 277 -12.13 -7.40 12.39
C PHE A 277 -13.57 -7.73 12.73
N ASP A 278 -13.73 -8.76 13.55
CA ASP A 278 -14.98 -9.17 14.15
C ASP A 278 -14.87 -9.13 15.68
N PHE A 279 -16.02 -9.02 16.34
CA PHE A 279 -16.09 -9.09 17.78
C PHE A 279 -17.38 -9.75 18.22
N ASN A 280 -17.32 -10.37 19.39
CA ASN A 280 -18.47 -10.85 20.13
C ASN A 280 -18.16 -10.69 21.61
N LEU A 281 -19.04 -10.00 22.34
CA LEU A 281 -18.87 -9.61 23.72
C LEU A 281 -20.14 -9.89 24.49
N GLU A 282 -19.99 -10.43 25.69
CA GLU A 282 -21.02 -10.45 26.71
C GLU A 282 -20.81 -9.22 27.59
N LEU A 283 -21.82 -8.36 27.68
CA LEU A 283 -21.79 -7.14 28.47
C LEU A 283 -22.65 -7.34 29.71
N GLN A 284 -22.06 -7.10 30.87
CA GLN A 284 -22.75 -7.14 32.16
C GLN A 284 -22.70 -5.76 32.82
N GLU A 285 -23.76 -5.41 33.53
CA GLU A 285 -23.74 -4.23 34.40
C GLU A 285 -22.75 -4.47 35.55
N ILE A 286 -21.81 -3.54 35.76
CA ILE A 286 -20.90 -3.62 36.90
C ILE A 286 -21.66 -3.13 38.13
N PRO A 287 -21.90 -3.98 39.15
CA PRO A 287 -22.57 -3.54 40.37
C PRO A 287 -21.66 -2.55 41.10
N PHE A 288 -22.15 -1.32 41.28
CA PHE A 288 -21.52 -0.30 42.14
C PHE A 288 -21.83 -0.60 43.62
#